data_AF-A0A075G5E1-F1
#
_entry.id   AF-A0A075G5E1-F1
#
_cell.length_a   1.000
_cell.length_b   1.000
_cell.length_c   1.000
_cell.angle_alpha   90.00
_cell.angle_beta   90.00
_cell.angle_gamma   90.00
#
_symmetry.space_group_name_H-M   'P 1'
#
loop_
_entity.id
_entity.type
_entity.pdbx_description
1 polymer ?
#
loop_
_entity_poly.entity_id
_entity_poly.type
_entity_poly.pdbx_seq_one_letter_code
_entity_poly.pdbx_strand_id
1 'polypeptide(L)'
;MSMCKICLKGQDQHNKKLWSLHQSQICAFCSKGSSEHSWKLWQIHNITVESGRQGCKLYPITLGFARTCVARLVKLNADPPYDKELIPIYIECTECNLYLGSTEEDFADVLDGMCLKCFRELIDQTHSWYDMPPAKKIWKEGVRTWQYRDSKGKWHQMYGNFI
;
A
#
# COMPACT_ATOMS: atom_id res chain seq x y z
N MET A 1 -6.82 -28.92 -23.27
CA MET A 1 -6.01 -28.01 -22.44
C MET A 1 -6.91 -27.44 -21.36
N SER A 2 -6.54 -27.51 -20.09
CA SER A 2 -7.29 -26.88 -19.00
C SER A 2 -7.08 -25.36 -19.07
N MET A 3 -8.17 -24.59 -19.03
CA MET A 3 -8.11 -23.13 -18.91
C MET A 3 -8.31 -22.73 -17.45
N CYS A 4 -7.59 -21.71 -17.02
CA CYS A 4 -7.78 -21.12 -15.71
C CYS A 4 -9.18 -20.49 -15.66
N LYS A 5 -9.99 -20.88 -14.66
CA LYS A 5 -11.35 -20.35 -14.50
C LYS A 5 -11.39 -18.85 -14.17
N ILE A 6 -10.27 -18.28 -13.70
CA ILE A 6 -10.22 -16.89 -13.23
C ILE A 6 -9.67 -15.96 -14.31
N CYS A 7 -8.54 -16.29 -14.95
CA CYS A 7 -7.92 -15.42 -15.95
C CYS A 7 -8.12 -15.90 -17.40
N LEU A 8 -8.83 -17.01 -17.63
CA LEU A 8 -9.10 -17.60 -18.95
C LEU A 8 -7.85 -17.95 -19.76
N LYS A 9 -6.66 -17.94 -19.14
CA LYS A 9 -5.38 -18.33 -19.74
C LYS A 9 -5.14 -19.83 -19.61
N GLY A 10 -4.36 -20.39 -20.54
CA GLY A 10 -3.94 -21.79 -20.51
C GLY A 10 -2.97 -22.11 -19.37
N GLN A 11 -2.89 -23.38 -18.98
CA GLN A 11 -1.97 -23.86 -17.94
C GLN A 11 -0.49 -23.60 -18.26
N ASP A 12 -0.14 -23.63 -19.55
CA ASP A 12 1.18 -23.31 -20.10
C ASP A 12 1.60 -21.85 -19.87
N GLN A 13 0.63 -20.94 -19.74
CA GLN A 13 0.87 -19.53 -19.44
C GLN A 13 1.04 -19.25 -17.94
N HIS A 14 1.02 -20.30 -17.11
CA HIS A 14 1.23 -20.20 -15.67
C HIS A 14 2.44 -21.02 -15.26
N ASN A 15 3.20 -20.50 -14.29
CA ASN A 15 4.04 -21.39 -13.50
C ASN A 15 3.15 -22.24 -12.57
N LYS A 16 3.65 -23.40 -12.12
CA LYS A 16 2.89 -24.35 -11.28
C LYS A 16 2.29 -23.69 -10.03
N LYS A 17 3.02 -22.76 -9.40
CA LYS A 17 2.60 -22.09 -8.15
C LYS A 17 1.46 -21.10 -8.39
N LEU A 18 1.56 -20.27 -9.42
CA LEU A 18 0.54 -19.30 -9.82
C LEU A 18 -0.74 -20.02 -10.28
N TRP A 19 -0.60 -21.15 -10.99
CA TRP A 19 -1.75 -21.98 -11.37
C TRP A 19 -2.52 -22.48 -10.15
N SER A 20 -1.83 -23.00 -9.13
CA SER A 20 -2.45 -23.42 -7.86
C SER A 20 -3.05 -22.23 -7.10
N LEU A 21 -2.42 -21.06 -7.13
CA LEU A 21 -2.94 -19.85 -6.51
C LEU A 21 -4.24 -19.37 -7.19
N HIS A 22 -4.32 -19.43 -8.51
CA HIS A 22 -5.56 -19.17 -9.25
C HIS A 22 -6.61 -20.30 -9.08
N GLN A 23 -6.31 -21.40 -8.39
CA GLN A 23 -7.34 -22.31 -7.89
C GLN A 23 -7.91 -21.87 -6.54
N SER A 24 -7.20 -21.00 -5.80
CA SER A 24 -7.63 -20.45 -4.52
C SER A 24 -8.61 -19.28 -4.70
N GLN A 25 -9.51 -19.14 -3.72
CA GLN A 25 -10.51 -18.07 -3.68
C GLN A 25 -10.07 -16.97 -2.72
N ILE A 26 -10.06 -15.73 -3.25
CA ILE A 26 -9.99 -14.43 -2.58
C ILE A 26 -8.83 -14.27 -1.56
N CYS A 27 -7.98 -13.27 -1.77
CA CYS A 27 -6.92 -12.94 -0.84
C CYS A 27 -7.48 -12.42 0.49
N ALA A 28 -7.09 -13.02 1.62
CA ALA A 28 -7.56 -12.63 2.95
C ALA A 28 -7.13 -11.22 3.38
N PHE A 29 -6.05 -10.68 2.79
CA PHE A 29 -5.54 -9.35 3.12
C PHE A 29 -6.33 -8.24 2.42
N CYS A 30 -6.34 -8.25 1.08
CA CYS A 30 -6.93 -7.18 0.28
C CYS A 30 -8.34 -7.49 -0.25
N SER A 31 -8.87 -8.68 0.03
CA SER A 31 -10.19 -9.15 -0.44
C SER A 31 -10.35 -9.21 -1.97
N LYS A 32 -9.25 -9.09 -2.73
CA LYS A 32 -9.23 -9.17 -4.19
C LYS A 32 -9.10 -10.61 -4.68
N GLY A 33 -9.50 -10.84 -5.92
CA GLY A 33 -9.35 -12.13 -6.60
C GLY A 33 -7.88 -12.53 -6.75
N SER A 34 -7.62 -13.84 -6.82
CA SER A 34 -6.29 -14.37 -7.01
C SER A 34 -5.66 -13.98 -8.36
N SER A 35 -6.48 -13.63 -9.37
CA SER A 35 -6.01 -13.07 -10.66
C SER A 35 -5.32 -11.72 -10.56
N GLU A 36 -5.59 -10.96 -9.50
CA GLU A 36 -4.92 -9.67 -9.26
C GLU A 36 -3.56 -9.84 -8.56
N HIS A 37 -3.17 -11.08 -8.24
CA HIS A 37 -1.95 -11.35 -7.51
C HIS A 37 -0.89 -12.01 -8.38
N SER A 38 0.32 -11.45 -8.35
CA SER A 38 1.50 -12.23 -8.62
C SER A 38 1.74 -13.22 -7.46
N TRP A 39 2.51 -14.27 -7.72
CA TRP A 39 2.90 -15.21 -6.65
C TRP A 39 3.60 -14.50 -5.49
N LYS A 40 4.47 -13.53 -5.80
CA LYS A 40 5.21 -12.76 -4.79
C LYS A 40 4.26 -11.88 -3.96
N LEU A 41 3.32 -11.19 -4.60
CA LEU A 41 2.35 -10.35 -3.91
C LEU A 41 1.51 -11.15 -2.93
N TRP A 42 1.05 -12.33 -3.37
CA TRP A 42 0.29 -13.24 -2.51
C TRP A 42 1.09 -13.73 -1.31
N GLN A 43 2.38 -14.05 -1.49
CA GLN A 43 3.22 -14.45 -0.37
C GLN A 43 3.34 -13.32 0.67
N ILE A 44 3.57 -12.09 0.23
CA ILE A 44 3.66 -10.91 1.11
C ILE A 44 2.34 -10.74 1.89
N HIS A 45 1.20 -10.72 1.19
CA HIS A 45 -0.11 -10.60 1.82
C HIS A 45 -0.39 -11.73 2.82
N ASN A 46 -0.13 -12.98 2.44
CA ASN A 46 -0.38 -14.14 3.29
C ASN A 46 0.52 -14.15 4.53
N ILE A 47 1.81 -13.85 4.38
CA ILE A 47 2.74 -13.75 5.51
C ILE A 47 2.30 -12.63 6.46
N THR A 48 1.87 -11.48 5.93
CA THR A 48 1.37 -10.36 6.73
C THR A 48 0.14 -10.76 7.55
N VAL A 49 -0.84 -11.42 6.92
CA VAL A 49 -2.03 -11.89 7.60
C VAL A 49 -1.70 -12.90 8.68
N GLU A 50 -0.89 -13.91 8.38
CA GLU A 50 -0.53 -14.96 9.34
C GLU A 50 0.28 -14.39 10.52
N SER A 51 1.23 -13.48 10.26
CA SER A 51 2.02 -12.82 11.30
C SER A 51 1.16 -11.90 12.17
N GLY A 52 0.25 -11.14 11.55
CA GLY A 52 -0.65 -10.22 12.23
C GLY A 52 -1.81 -10.90 12.95
N ARG A 53 -2.15 -12.14 12.58
CA ARG A 53 -3.26 -12.91 13.15
C ARG A 53 -3.03 -13.27 14.61
N GLN A 54 -1.81 -13.68 14.98
CA GLN A 54 -1.47 -14.07 16.36
C GLN A 54 -2.45 -15.09 16.99
N GLY A 55 -3.00 -16.01 16.17
CA GLY A 55 -4.01 -16.98 16.60
C GLY A 55 -5.43 -16.42 16.79
N CYS A 56 -5.63 -15.11 16.66
CA CYS A 56 -6.94 -14.46 16.75
C CYS A 56 -7.82 -14.76 15.52
N LYS A 57 -9.11 -14.46 15.66
CA LYS A 57 -10.07 -14.51 14.55
C LYS A 57 -9.98 -13.24 13.72
N LEU A 58 -10.04 -13.38 12.40
CA LEU A 58 -9.96 -12.27 11.46
C LEU A 58 -11.36 -11.79 11.07
N TYR A 59 -11.50 -10.48 10.91
CA TYR A 59 -12.71 -9.80 10.47
C TYR A 59 -12.37 -8.67 9.49
N PRO A 60 -13.20 -8.43 8.47
CA PRO A 60 -13.06 -7.23 7.65
C PRO A 60 -13.51 -6.00 8.44
N ILE A 61 -12.77 -4.89 8.30
CA ILE A 61 -13.11 -3.58 8.88
C ILE A 61 -12.86 -2.46 7.87
N THR A 62 -13.69 -1.44 7.89
CA THR A 62 -13.53 -0.21 7.10
C THR A 62 -13.38 0.97 8.06
N LEU A 63 -12.24 1.67 7.99
CA LEU A 63 -11.93 2.80 8.87
C LEU A 63 -12.14 4.12 8.12
N GLY A 64 -13.22 4.84 8.42
CA GLY A 64 -13.56 6.10 7.76
C GLY A 64 -13.72 5.93 6.24
N PHE A 65 -12.97 6.70 5.46
CA PHE A 65 -12.95 6.63 3.99
C PHE A 65 -11.85 5.71 3.44
N ALA A 66 -11.13 4.99 4.30
CA ALA A 66 -10.13 4.02 3.87
C ALA A 66 -10.79 2.80 3.21
N ARG A 67 -9.99 2.04 2.45
CA ARG A 67 -10.44 0.74 1.93
C ARG A 67 -10.68 -0.26 3.06
N THR A 68 -11.52 -1.25 2.79
CA THR A 68 -11.71 -2.38 3.72
C THR A 68 -10.40 -3.15 3.89
N CYS A 69 -9.99 -3.36 5.13
CA CYS A 69 -8.80 -4.11 5.50
C CYS A 69 -9.18 -5.25 6.46
N VAL A 70 -8.23 -6.16 6.68
CA VAL A 70 -8.40 -7.26 7.63
C VAL A 70 -7.92 -6.84 9.02
N ALA A 71 -8.70 -7.16 10.04
CA ALA A 71 -8.38 -6.90 11.43
C ALA A 71 -8.46 -8.18 12.26
N ARG A 72 -7.63 -8.27 13.29
CA ARG A 72 -7.73 -9.30 14.32
C ARG A 72 -8.67 -8.85 15.45
N LEU A 73 -9.51 -9.76 15.93
CA LEU A 73 -10.33 -9.54 17.11
C LEU A 73 -9.53 -9.89 18.37
N VAL A 74 -9.27 -8.89 19.20
CA VAL A 74 -8.60 -9.03 20.50
C VAL A 74 -9.64 -8.85 21.61
N LYS A 75 -9.53 -9.69 22.65
CA LYS A 75 -10.30 -9.50 23.88
C LYS A 75 -9.50 -8.63 24.84
N LEU A 76 -10.09 -7.55 25.30
CA LEU A 76 -9.53 -6.63 26.27
C LEU A 76 -9.96 -7.01 27.68
N ASN A 77 -9.20 -6.57 28.68
CA ASN A 77 -9.57 -6.69 30.10
C ASN A 77 -10.55 -5.57 30.50
N ALA A 78 -11.66 -5.46 29.78
CA ALA A 78 -12.71 -4.46 30.02
C ALA A 78 -14.07 -5.14 30.19
N ASP A 79 -15.00 -4.45 30.84
CA ASP A 79 -16.36 -4.97 31.02
C ASP A 79 -17.13 -4.96 29.69
N PRO A 80 -17.96 -5.98 29.42
CA PRO A 80 -18.85 -5.99 28.27
C PRO A 80 -19.77 -4.74 28.24
N PRO A 81 -20.00 -4.13 27.07
CA PRO A 81 -19.69 -4.62 25.72
C PRO A 81 -18.33 -4.17 25.16
N TYR A 82 -17.46 -3.58 25.98
CA TYR A 82 -16.18 -3.00 25.54
C TYR A 82 -15.00 -3.99 25.64
N ASP A 83 -15.29 -5.28 25.89
CA ASP A 83 -14.33 -6.37 26.05
C ASP A 83 -13.66 -6.80 24.73
N LYS A 84 -14.02 -6.19 23.60
CA LYS A 84 -13.59 -6.61 22.26
C LYS A 84 -13.16 -5.42 21.42
N GLU A 85 -11.99 -5.56 20.81
CA GLU A 85 -11.44 -4.57 19.89
C GLU A 85 -10.96 -5.23 18.60
N LEU A 86 -11.20 -4.56 17.47
CA LEU A 86 -10.69 -4.96 16.17
C LEU A 86 -9.42 -4.16 15.89
N ILE A 87 -8.28 -4.84 15.84
CA ILE A 87 -6.99 -4.23 15.53
C ILE A 87 -6.66 -4.53 14.06
N PRO A 88 -6.57 -3.53 13.19
CA PRO A 88 -6.20 -3.71 11.79
C PRO A 88 -4.81 -4.36 11.64
N ILE A 89 -4.65 -5.15 10.59
CA ILE A 89 -3.36 -5.71 10.18
C ILE A 89 -2.87 -4.90 8.98
N TYR A 90 -1.75 -4.22 9.15
CA TYR A 90 -1.09 -3.43 8.11
C TYR A 90 0.20 -4.11 7.67
N ILE A 91 0.64 -3.81 6.45
CA ILE A 91 1.98 -4.18 5.99
C ILE A 91 2.96 -3.10 6.44
N GLU A 92 4.09 -3.51 7.01
CA GLU A 92 5.19 -2.61 7.39
C GLU A 92 6.21 -2.54 6.25
N CYS A 93 6.73 -1.35 6.00
CA CYS A 93 7.85 -1.13 5.10
C CYS A 93 9.10 -1.83 5.63
N THR A 94 9.76 -2.61 4.78
CA THR A 94 10.98 -3.37 5.12
C THR A 94 12.16 -2.49 5.57
N GLU A 95 12.21 -1.24 5.12
CA GLU A 95 13.33 -0.32 5.41
C GLU A 95 13.04 0.63 6.59
N CYS A 96 11.87 1.29 6.58
CA CYS A 96 11.57 2.35 7.55
C CYS A 96 10.56 1.95 8.65
N ASN A 97 10.03 0.72 8.62
CA ASN A 97 9.04 0.18 9.56
C ASN A 97 7.74 1.00 9.67
N LEU A 98 7.47 1.91 8.73
CA LEU A 98 6.20 2.61 8.63
C LEU A 98 5.20 1.77 7.86
N TYR A 99 3.91 1.91 8.18
CA TYR A 99 2.85 1.20 7.47
C TYR A 99 2.70 1.67 6.03
N LEU A 100 2.54 0.70 5.12
CA LEU A 100 2.33 0.93 3.70
C LEU A 100 0.94 1.52 3.44
N GLY A 101 0.86 2.43 2.46
CA GLY A 101 -0.41 2.91 1.93
C GLY A 101 -1.08 1.88 1.01
N SER A 102 -2.37 2.06 0.70
CA SER A 102 -3.13 1.12 -0.13
C SER A 102 -2.48 0.80 -1.47
N THR A 103 -1.91 1.82 -2.12
CA THR A 103 -1.18 1.68 -3.39
C THR A 103 0.13 0.91 -3.20
N GLU A 104 0.86 1.16 -2.12
CA GLU A 104 2.11 0.47 -1.82
C GLU A 104 1.87 -1.01 -1.51
N GLU A 105 0.81 -1.30 -0.76
CA GLU A 105 0.35 -2.66 -0.49
C GLU A 105 -0.03 -3.40 -1.78
N ASP A 106 -0.75 -2.75 -2.71
CA ASP A 106 -1.17 -3.36 -3.99
C ASP A 106 0.01 -3.66 -4.93
N PHE A 107 1.10 -2.90 -4.84
CA PHE A 107 2.31 -3.07 -5.66
C PHE A 107 3.51 -3.58 -4.84
N ALA A 108 3.27 -4.21 -3.68
CA ALA A 108 4.33 -4.64 -2.78
C ALA A 108 5.27 -5.68 -3.41
N ASP A 109 4.84 -6.42 -4.44
CA ASP A 109 5.71 -7.32 -5.19
C ASP A 109 6.76 -6.59 -6.04
N VAL A 110 6.37 -5.48 -6.65
CA VAL A 110 7.24 -4.59 -7.44
C VAL A 110 8.11 -3.74 -6.53
N LEU A 111 7.54 -3.22 -5.45
CA LEU A 111 8.22 -2.38 -4.46
C LEU A 111 9.02 -3.18 -3.43
N ASP A 112 9.04 -4.51 -3.53
CA ASP A 112 9.72 -5.42 -2.59
C ASP A 112 9.33 -5.20 -1.11
N GLY A 113 8.06 -4.87 -0.86
CA GLY A 113 7.55 -4.55 0.48
C GLY A 113 8.01 -3.19 1.02
N MET A 114 8.66 -2.34 0.21
CA MET A 114 9.04 -0.99 0.59
C MET A 114 7.92 0.02 0.32
N CYS A 115 7.91 1.12 1.09
CA CYS A 115 7.12 2.29 0.74
C CYS A 115 7.75 3.04 -0.45
N LEU A 116 6.96 3.85 -1.15
CA LEU A 116 7.39 4.60 -2.33
C LEU A 116 8.59 5.50 -2.04
N LYS A 117 8.67 6.05 -0.82
CA LYS A 117 9.82 6.86 -0.41
C LYS A 117 11.10 6.02 -0.37
N CYS A 118 11.10 4.90 0.35
CA CYS A 118 12.28 4.05 0.48
C CYS A 118 12.67 3.42 -0.86
N PHE A 119 11.68 2.99 -1.65
CA PHE A 119 11.92 2.46 -3.00
C PHE A 119 12.60 3.50 -3.91
N ARG A 120 12.16 4.76 -3.86
CA ARG A 120 12.76 5.86 -4.63
C ARG A 120 14.19 6.17 -4.18
N GLU A 121 14.46 6.11 -2.88
CA GLU A 121 15.80 6.25 -2.32
C GLU A 121 16.72 5.11 -2.80
N LEU A 122 16.22 3.88 -2.85
CA LEU A 122 16.99 2.72 -3.34
C LEU A 122 17.43 2.84 -4.81
N ILE A 123 16.58 3.39 -5.67
CA ILE A 123 16.84 3.53 -7.12
C ILE A 123 17.45 4.89 -7.50
N ASP A 124 17.92 5.67 -6.51
CA ASP A 124 18.46 7.02 -6.68
C ASP A 124 17.52 7.99 -7.46
N GLN A 125 16.20 7.79 -7.33
CA GLN A 125 15.17 8.69 -7.86
C GLN A 125 14.70 9.73 -6.83
N THR A 126 15.56 10.06 -5.87
CA THR A 126 15.37 11.20 -4.98
C THR A 126 15.54 12.48 -5.79
N HIS A 127 14.47 13.26 -5.93
CA HIS A 127 14.51 14.54 -6.62
C HIS A 127 13.76 15.56 -5.77
N SER A 128 14.42 16.70 -5.54
CA SER A 128 13.96 17.80 -4.67
C SER A 128 12.52 18.23 -4.95
N TRP A 129 12.07 18.08 -6.19
CA TRP A 129 10.71 18.42 -6.63
C TRP A 129 9.60 17.56 -5.99
N TYR A 130 9.86 16.28 -5.72
CA TYR A 130 8.86 15.39 -5.10
C TYR A 130 8.92 15.44 -3.57
N ASP A 131 10.09 15.73 -3.02
CA ASP A 131 10.32 15.68 -1.57
C ASP A 131 10.03 17.04 -0.90
N MET A 132 9.91 18.11 -1.69
CA MET A 132 9.43 19.41 -1.25
C MET A 132 8.21 19.81 -2.08
N PRO A 133 6.98 19.65 -1.57
CA PRO A 133 5.83 20.22 -2.24
C PRO A 133 6.09 21.72 -2.43
N PRO A 134 5.84 22.27 -3.63
CA PRO A 134 6.09 23.68 -3.88
C PRO A 134 5.37 24.52 -2.82
N ALA A 135 6.15 25.29 -2.07
CA ALA A 135 5.64 26.11 -0.99
C ALA A 135 4.74 27.20 -1.59
N LYS A 136 3.43 26.98 -1.57
CA LYS A 136 2.42 28.02 -1.82
C LYS A 136 2.37 28.92 -0.60
N LYS A 137 3.34 29.82 -0.44
CA LYS A 137 3.16 30.95 0.49
C LYS A 137 2.50 32.10 -0.27
N ILE A 138 1.24 32.37 0.06
CA ILE A 138 0.52 33.56 -0.38
C ILE A 138 0.93 34.68 0.57
N TRP A 139 1.82 35.56 0.15
CA TRP A 139 2.29 36.67 0.99
C TRP A 139 1.44 37.95 0.83
N LYS A 140 0.61 38.05 -0.21
CA LYS A 140 -0.35 39.13 -0.44
C LYS A 140 -1.57 38.62 -1.21
N GLU A 141 -2.78 39.04 -0.84
CA GLU A 141 -3.99 38.81 -1.63
C GLU A 141 -3.77 39.33 -3.06
N GLY A 142 -3.90 38.44 -4.05
CA GLY A 142 -3.79 38.78 -5.48
C GLY A 142 -2.44 38.50 -6.15
N VAL A 143 -1.39 38.09 -5.43
CA VAL A 143 -0.12 37.67 -6.06
C VAL A 143 0.30 36.29 -5.56
N ARG A 144 0.13 35.26 -6.40
CA ARG A 144 0.67 33.92 -6.14
C ARG A 144 2.18 33.95 -6.40
N THR A 145 2.98 33.93 -5.33
CA THR A 145 4.42 33.68 -5.46
C THR A 145 4.68 32.18 -5.41
N TRP A 146 5.38 31.67 -6.41
CA TRP A 146 5.89 30.30 -6.41
C TRP A 146 7.41 30.33 -6.23
N GLN A 147 7.88 29.60 -5.23
CA GLN A 147 9.31 29.29 -5.09
C GLN A 147 9.50 27.83 -5.46
N TYR A 148 10.44 27.57 -6.37
CA TYR A 148 10.87 26.23 -6.69
C TYR A 148 12.39 26.14 -6.56
N ARG A 149 12.87 24.93 -6.30
CA ARG A 149 14.29 24.61 -6.22
C ARG A 149 14.67 23.86 -7.50
N ASP A 150 15.69 24.31 -8.20
CA ASP A 150 16.16 23.61 -9.40
C ASP A 150 16.91 22.31 -9.06
N SER A 151 17.24 21.53 -10.09
CA SER A 151 18.01 20.28 -9.96
C SER A 151 19.43 20.49 -9.43
N LYS A 152 19.93 21.74 -9.37
CA LYS A 152 21.23 22.12 -8.80
C LYS A 152 21.10 22.66 -7.37
N GLY A 153 19.89 22.61 -6.80
CA GLY A 153 19.63 23.04 -5.43
C GLY A 153 19.48 24.56 -5.25
N LYS A 154 19.44 25.36 -6.33
CA LYS A 154 19.27 26.81 -6.29
C LYS A 154 17.78 27.17 -6.24
N TRP A 155 17.46 28.15 -5.41
CA TRP A 155 16.10 28.67 -5.27
C TRP A 155 15.77 29.70 -6.34
N HIS A 156 14.61 29.55 -6.96
CA HIS A 156 14.06 30.48 -7.92
C HIS A 156 12.68 30.95 -7.44
N GLN A 157 12.45 32.26 -7.55
CA GLN A 157 11.18 32.88 -7.19
C GLN A 157 10.52 33.43 -8.44
N MET A 158 9.31 32.96 -8.72
CA MET A 158 8.49 33.44 -9.83
C MET A 158 7.30 34.25 -9.30
N TYR A 159 7.01 35.35 -9.99
CA TYR A 159 5.88 36.22 -9.72
C TYR A 159 4.93 36.15 -10.92
N GLY A 160 3.66 35.81 -10.69
CA GLY A 160 2.66 35.82 -11.76
C GLY A 160 1.29 35.33 -11.33
N ASN A 161 0.26 35.77 -12.05
CA ASN A 161 -1.10 35.23 -11.96
C ASN A 161 -1.21 33.97 -12.82
N PHE A 162 -0.67 32.86 -12.30
CA PHE A 162 -0.82 31.55 -12.94
C PHE A 162 -2.21 31.00 -12.60
N ILE A 163 -3.07 30.94 -13.63
CA ILE A 163 -4.44 30.39 -13.60
C ILE A 163 -4.36 28.89 -13.34
#